data_AF-A0A3M7KIH2-F1
#
_entry.id   AF-A0A3M7KIH2-F1
#
_cell.length_a   1.000
_cell.length_b   1.000
_cell.length_c   1.000
_cell.angle_alpha   90.00
_cell.angle_beta   90.00
_cell.angle_gamma   90.00
#
_symmetry.space_group_name_H-M   'P 1'
#
loop_
_entity.id
_entity.type
_entity.pdbx_description
1 polymer ?
#
loop_
_entity_poly.entity_id
_entity_poly.type
_entity_poly.pdbx_seq_one_letter_code
_entity_poly.pdbx_strand_id
1 'polypeptide(L)'
;MKQKHFLKSCLILVGLIISIQTHAQIISQYVETNSGYTPKGIEIWNNTGSILDFSTNNLVIEKGVNGGTPSPNITISTGTLAAGAVMVIGTSNMGTYLTDEGLTTVLYVDKTFTFNGDDALVVKYGGTIYDMFGLSGDLPTNPDSWDGNSVSTRNQNIRLIDERDGAETGISTGDTDGWTDPSTRFVTVSINPFGTDGLEGFGIPPITTDWDGSTDTSWIVADNWSNGIPGVTDNVNLGALKTIIIPAGTTVEINTMILASNSILYLKSTSTTYAGIIAENVYSRGLINYERHTNNKTTGTRGNDLIAAPLSGQYFYDFVSANSNIPVITGTTMLFGPYVNTNPTSYETWDNTNSTALAAGVGYRSGSSDNSPFTFTGTVNTGTVTVAITSPVGGSRWNLIGNPYPSYLKIDDGADGFLNNANVELLDESTVAIYGYNATDSGGIWTIYNLANSDANTLLAPGQGFFVASKTSGGDIEFTPEMRSSGTSDDVIIDRASTRSSDNYNLKLQLVSGSKMYKTDFYF
;
A
#
# COMPACT_ATOMS: atom_id res chain seq x y z
N MET A 1 9.84 18.08 61.83
CA MET A 1 8.83 17.88 60.77
C MET A 1 9.58 17.36 59.55
N LYS A 2 9.43 16.07 59.26
CA LYS A 2 10.17 15.34 58.22
C LYS A 2 9.42 15.49 56.88
N GLN A 3 10.12 15.77 55.79
CA GLN A 3 9.74 15.22 54.49
C GLN A 3 10.99 14.71 53.78
N LYS A 4 11.03 13.38 53.71
CA LYS A 4 12.00 12.52 53.04
C LYS A 4 11.49 12.24 51.63
N HIS A 5 12.43 12.10 50.69
CA HIS A 5 12.43 11.22 49.52
C HIS A 5 11.15 11.10 48.67
N PHE A 6 11.27 11.42 47.37
CA PHE A 6 10.89 10.45 46.35
C PHE A 6 11.67 10.70 45.05
N LEU A 7 12.82 10.03 44.96
CA LEU A 7 13.45 9.67 43.69
C LEU A 7 12.49 8.66 43.05
N LYS A 8 11.76 9.06 42.00
CA LYS A 8 10.87 8.16 41.27
C LYS A 8 11.65 7.64 40.06
N SER A 9 11.98 6.36 40.13
CA SER A 9 12.58 5.54 39.09
C SER A 9 11.95 5.78 37.72
N CYS A 10 12.78 6.01 36.72
CA CYS A 10 12.51 5.52 35.37
C CYS A 10 13.81 4.89 34.87
N LEU A 11 14.15 3.74 35.46
CA LEU A 11 15.10 2.80 34.89
C LEU A 11 14.23 1.73 34.21
N ILE A 12 13.87 1.97 32.95
CA ILE A 12 13.36 0.90 32.08
C ILE A 12 14.59 0.32 31.37
N LEU A 13 15.13 -0.73 31.97
CA LEU A 13 15.74 -1.85 31.24
C LEU A 13 14.58 -2.46 30.43
N VAL A 14 14.63 -2.68 29.12
CA VAL A 14 15.32 -3.78 28.46
C VAL A 14 15.20 -3.49 26.95
N GLY A 15 16.32 -3.32 26.27
CA GLY A 15 16.43 -3.51 24.82
C GLY A 15 17.36 -4.68 24.57
N LEU A 16 17.01 -5.84 25.13
CA LEU A 16 17.61 -7.10 24.71
C LEU A 16 17.13 -7.29 23.27
N ILE A 17 17.99 -6.99 22.30
CA ILE A 17 17.79 -7.45 20.92
C ILE A 17 17.95 -8.97 20.97
N ILE A 18 16.88 -9.63 21.38
CA ILE A 18 16.64 -11.02 21.07
C ILE A 18 16.27 -11.01 19.58
N SER A 19 17.28 -11.11 18.70
CA SER A 19 17.04 -11.57 17.33
C SER A 19 16.96 -13.11 17.38
N ILE A 20 15.77 -13.61 17.67
CA ILE A 20 15.31 -14.96 17.30
C ILE A 20 13.84 -14.75 16.92
N GLN A 21 13.39 -15.06 15.71
CA GLN A 21 13.83 -16.14 14.84
C GLN A 21 14.03 -15.68 13.40
N THR A 22 15.21 -15.94 12.82
CA THR A 22 15.38 -15.88 11.37
C THR A 22 14.90 -17.21 10.79
N HIS A 23 13.61 -17.32 10.53
CA HIS A 23 13.07 -18.36 9.64
C HIS A 23 12.80 -17.70 8.31
N ALA A 24 13.33 -18.27 7.24
CA ALA A 24 13.42 -17.60 5.96
C ALA A 24 12.88 -18.56 4.89
N GLN A 25 11.83 -18.20 4.16
CA GLN A 25 11.36 -18.94 2.97
C GLN A 25 10.73 -20.29 3.33
N ILE A 26 9.44 -20.23 3.67
CA ILE A 26 8.61 -21.41 3.93
C ILE A 26 7.80 -21.69 2.66
N ILE A 27 7.58 -22.96 2.33
CA ILE A 27 6.57 -23.35 1.35
C ILE A 27 5.19 -23.04 1.94
N SER A 28 4.61 -21.92 1.54
CA SER A 28 3.28 -21.48 2.01
C SER A 28 2.14 -22.16 1.27
N GLN A 29 2.40 -22.62 0.04
CA GLN A 29 1.43 -23.36 -0.75
C GLN A 29 2.14 -24.34 -1.71
N TYR A 30 1.53 -25.48 -1.93
CA TYR A 30 1.98 -26.51 -2.86
C TYR A 30 0.81 -26.96 -3.72
N VAL A 31 1.06 -27.14 -5.01
CA VAL A 31 0.07 -27.74 -5.92
C VAL A 31 0.67 -28.83 -6.75
N GLU A 32 -0.05 -29.95 -6.78
CA GLU A 32 0.15 -31.02 -7.73
C GLU A 32 -1.18 -31.40 -8.36
N THR A 33 -1.18 -31.65 -9.67
CA THR A 33 -2.30 -32.26 -10.38
C THR A 33 -1.97 -33.67 -10.87
N ASN A 34 -3.01 -34.34 -11.39
CA ASN A 34 -2.95 -35.66 -11.98
C ASN A 34 -1.76 -35.81 -12.94
N SER A 35 -1.16 -37.00 -12.96
CA SER A 35 -0.04 -37.31 -13.84
C SER A 35 -0.35 -36.96 -15.31
N GLY A 36 0.59 -36.26 -15.95
CA GLY A 36 0.45 -35.74 -17.31
C GLY A 36 -0.26 -34.39 -17.44
N TYR A 37 -0.73 -33.80 -16.34
CA TYR A 37 -1.42 -32.51 -16.35
C TYR A 37 -0.63 -31.43 -15.59
N THR A 38 -1.13 -30.20 -15.66
CA THR A 38 -0.67 -29.03 -14.90
C THR A 38 -1.89 -28.36 -14.23
N PRO A 39 -1.73 -27.67 -13.09
CA PRO A 39 -0.49 -27.06 -12.58
C PRO A 39 0.37 -27.97 -11.70
N LYS A 40 1.68 -27.68 -11.67
CA LYS A 40 2.61 -28.17 -10.64
C LYS A 40 3.50 -27.01 -10.20
N GLY A 41 3.52 -26.71 -8.91
CA GLY A 41 4.33 -25.61 -8.38
C GLY A 41 4.26 -25.47 -6.87
N ILE A 42 5.03 -24.50 -6.39
CA ILE A 42 5.14 -24.11 -4.98
C ILE A 42 5.11 -22.59 -4.86
N GLU A 43 4.63 -22.13 -3.71
CA GLU A 43 4.75 -20.75 -3.26
C GLU A 43 5.74 -20.69 -2.11
N ILE A 44 6.64 -19.72 -2.15
CA ILE A 44 7.62 -19.45 -1.10
C ILE A 44 7.28 -18.12 -0.43
N TRP A 45 7.08 -18.15 0.88
CA TRP A 45 6.80 -16.97 1.69
C TRP A 45 8.04 -16.45 2.41
N ASN A 46 8.37 -15.18 2.23
CA ASN A 46 9.35 -14.48 3.04
C ASN A 46 8.70 -13.98 4.34
N ASN A 47 8.66 -14.82 5.36
CA ASN A 47 8.17 -14.48 6.70
C ASN A 47 9.17 -13.67 7.56
N THR A 48 10.23 -13.10 6.97
CA THR A 48 11.19 -12.24 7.68
C THR A 48 10.78 -10.77 7.59
N GLY A 49 11.33 -9.94 8.49
CA GLY A 49 11.18 -8.48 8.45
C GLY A 49 12.16 -7.78 7.49
N SER A 50 12.76 -8.48 6.53
CA SER A 50 13.75 -7.89 5.62
C SER A 50 13.58 -8.40 4.19
N ILE A 51 14.01 -7.59 3.23
CA ILE A 51 14.06 -7.99 1.81
C ILE A 51 15.10 -9.11 1.65
N LEU A 52 14.73 -10.16 0.93
CA LEU A 52 15.67 -11.15 0.43
C LEU A 52 16.22 -10.69 -0.90
N ASP A 53 17.54 -10.71 -1.05
CA ASP A 53 18.22 -10.49 -2.32
C ASP A 53 18.84 -11.79 -2.82
N PHE A 54 18.33 -12.27 -3.95
CA PHE A 54 18.76 -13.54 -4.53
C PHE A 54 20.11 -13.45 -5.25
N SER A 55 20.60 -12.24 -5.54
CA SER A 55 21.93 -12.03 -6.11
C SER A 55 23.04 -12.09 -5.04
N THR A 56 22.68 -11.75 -3.80
CA THR A 56 23.57 -11.88 -2.63
C THR A 56 23.55 -13.30 -2.08
N ASN A 57 22.36 -13.88 -1.91
CA ASN A 57 22.17 -15.25 -1.42
C ASN A 57 21.17 -15.97 -2.33
N ASN A 58 21.60 -16.98 -3.07
CA ASN A 58 20.68 -17.70 -3.94
C ASN A 58 19.61 -18.45 -3.14
N LEU A 59 18.38 -18.50 -3.67
CA LEU A 59 17.35 -19.47 -3.27
C LEU A 59 17.50 -20.73 -4.11
N VAL A 60 17.60 -21.89 -3.47
CA VAL A 60 17.74 -23.20 -4.13
C VAL A 60 16.61 -24.09 -3.63
N ILE A 61 15.86 -24.66 -4.57
CA ILE A 61 14.91 -25.72 -4.28
C ILE A 61 15.56 -27.03 -4.71
N GLU A 62 15.83 -27.91 -3.75
CA GLU A 62 16.28 -29.27 -4.02
C GLU A 62 15.08 -30.21 -4.06
N LYS A 63 15.19 -31.31 -4.81
CA LYS A 63 14.16 -32.34 -4.92
C LYS A 63 14.76 -33.72 -4.70
N GLY A 64 14.19 -34.49 -3.79
CA GLY A 64 14.48 -35.91 -3.59
C GLY A 64 13.47 -36.76 -4.36
N VAL A 65 13.93 -37.51 -5.37
CA VAL A 65 13.03 -38.29 -6.23
C VAL A 65 12.64 -39.59 -5.55
N ASN A 66 11.36 -39.78 -5.27
CA ASN A 66 10.77 -41.00 -4.70
C ASN A 66 11.59 -41.50 -3.49
N GLY A 67 11.75 -40.63 -2.48
CA GLY A 67 12.58 -40.90 -1.29
C GLY A 67 14.09 -40.90 -1.52
N GLY A 68 14.58 -40.53 -2.71
CA GLY A 68 16.00 -40.31 -2.97
C GLY A 68 16.57 -39.08 -2.25
N THR A 69 17.90 -39.00 -2.13
CA THR A 69 18.57 -37.83 -1.56
C THR A 69 18.28 -36.56 -2.38
N PRO A 70 17.81 -35.47 -1.75
CA PRO A 70 17.57 -34.21 -2.45
C PRO A 70 18.81 -33.67 -3.17
N SER A 71 18.59 -33.15 -4.38
CA SER A 71 19.61 -32.46 -5.17
C SER A 71 18.99 -31.22 -5.84
N PRO A 72 19.79 -30.19 -6.19
CA PRO A 72 19.27 -28.95 -6.77
C PRO A 72 18.35 -29.19 -7.97
N ASN A 73 17.11 -28.71 -7.89
CA ASN A 73 16.12 -28.76 -8.96
C ASN A 73 15.94 -27.41 -9.67
N ILE A 74 16.06 -26.32 -8.92
CA ILE A 74 16.12 -24.94 -9.45
C ILE A 74 16.97 -24.06 -8.52
N THR A 75 17.67 -23.09 -9.10
CA THR A 75 18.42 -22.05 -8.39
C THR A 75 17.99 -20.68 -8.91
N ILE A 76 17.59 -19.81 -7.98
CA ILE A 76 17.17 -18.43 -8.23
C ILE A 76 18.30 -17.55 -7.69
N SER A 77 18.91 -16.77 -8.59
CA SER A 77 20.15 -16.02 -8.33
C SER A 77 20.03 -14.53 -8.65
N THR A 78 18.80 -14.06 -8.91
CA THR A 78 18.51 -12.67 -9.27
C THR A 78 17.12 -12.29 -8.76
N GLY A 79 16.91 -10.99 -8.55
CA GLY A 79 15.66 -10.45 -8.05
C GLY A 79 15.61 -10.41 -6.52
N THR A 80 14.54 -9.85 -6.01
CA THR A 80 14.32 -9.65 -4.58
C THR A 80 12.93 -10.12 -4.18
N LEU A 81 12.77 -10.53 -2.93
CA LEU A 81 11.46 -10.82 -2.34
C LEU A 81 11.30 -9.96 -1.07
N ALA A 82 10.32 -9.07 -1.08
CA ALA A 82 10.09 -8.14 0.03
C ALA A 82 9.71 -8.87 1.33
N ALA A 83 9.88 -8.19 2.47
CA ALA A 83 9.42 -8.68 3.76
C ALA A 83 7.92 -9.03 3.69
N GLY A 84 7.53 -10.19 4.23
CA GLY A 84 6.16 -10.67 4.24
C GLY A 84 5.55 -11.08 2.90
N ALA A 85 6.23 -10.86 1.76
CA ALA A 85 5.74 -11.17 0.42
C ALA A 85 5.95 -12.64 0.03
N VAL A 86 5.25 -13.08 -1.01
CA VAL A 86 5.38 -14.43 -1.59
C VAL A 86 5.96 -14.40 -3.00
N MET A 87 6.59 -15.50 -3.40
CA MET A 87 6.94 -15.78 -4.78
C MET A 87 6.37 -17.12 -5.22
N VAL A 88 6.03 -17.25 -6.50
CA VAL A 88 5.46 -18.47 -7.08
C VAL A 88 6.45 -19.08 -8.06
N ILE A 89 6.72 -20.37 -7.90
CA ILE A 89 7.60 -21.15 -8.76
C ILE A 89 6.80 -22.31 -9.32
N GLY A 90 6.65 -22.41 -10.63
CA GLY A 90 5.88 -23.52 -11.21
C GLY A 90 5.53 -23.36 -12.67
N THR A 91 4.56 -24.13 -13.12
CA THR A 91 4.18 -24.21 -14.53
C THR A 91 3.52 -22.92 -15.05
N SER A 92 3.61 -22.65 -16.36
CA SER A 92 3.16 -21.41 -17.01
C SER A 92 1.73 -20.97 -16.70
N ASN A 93 0.81 -21.90 -16.44
CA ASN A 93 -0.56 -21.59 -16.00
C ASN A 93 -0.61 -20.84 -14.65
N MET A 94 0.42 -20.95 -13.81
CA MET A 94 0.53 -20.17 -12.58
C MET A 94 0.81 -18.71 -12.89
N GLY A 95 1.69 -18.40 -13.85
CA GLY A 95 1.88 -17.03 -14.33
C GLY A 95 0.62 -16.44 -14.95
N THR A 96 -0.13 -17.26 -15.71
CA THR A 96 -1.45 -16.86 -16.23
C THR A 96 -2.44 -16.58 -15.10
N TYR A 97 -2.55 -17.48 -14.12
CA TYR A 97 -3.42 -17.31 -12.95
C TYR A 97 -3.12 -16.02 -12.18
N LEU A 98 -1.85 -15.75 -11.88
CA LEU A 98 -1.45 -14.51 -11.19
C LEU A 98 -1.87 -13.27 -12.00
N THR A 99 -1.76 -13.31 -13.33
CA THR A 99 -2.19 -12.20 -14.18
C THR A 99 -3.71 -12.02 -14.15
N ASP A 100 -4.47 -13.11 -14.29
CA ASP A 100 -5.93 -13.10 -14.32
C ASP A 100 -6.53 -12.65 -12.97
N GLU A 101 -5.86 -12.95 -11.86
CA GLU A 101 -6.22 -12.51 -10.51
C GLU A 101 -5.67 -11.11 -10.17
N GLY A 102 -4.99 -10.43 -11.09
CA GLY A 102 -4.44 -9.09 -10.90
C GLY A 102 -3.19 -9.03 -10.01
N LEU A 103 -2.61 -10.19 -9.67
CA LEU A 103 -1.43 -10.40 -8.81
C LEU A 103 -0.11 -10.19 -9.58
N THR A 104 -0.07 -9.22 -10.47
CA THR A 104 1.04 -9.00 -11.43
C THR A 104 2.36 -8.55 -10.77
N THR A 105 2.32 -8.16 -9.50
CA THR A 105 3.49 -7.79 -8.70
C THR A 105 4.14 -8.98 -7.98
N VAL A 106 3.47 -10.14 -7.93
CA VAL A 106 4.02 -11.36 -7.32
C VAL A 106 5.16 -11.87 -8.19
N LEU A 107 6.32 -12.13 -7.58
CA LEU A 107 7.48 -12.67 -8.28
C LEU A 107 7.16 -14.09 -8.78
N TYR A 108 7.13 -14.26 -10.09
CA TYR A 108 6.87 -15.55 -10.75
C TYR A 108 8.12 -16.11 -11.43
N VAL A 109 8.39 -17.40 -11.20
CA VAL A 109 9.48 -18.14 -11.84
C VAL A 109 8.92 -19.38 -12.54
N ASP A 110 9.01 -19.39 -13.87
CA ASP A 110 8.56 -20.52 -14.68
C ASP A 110 9.47 -21.75 -14.47
N LYS A 111 8.85 -22.84 -14.04
CA LYS A 111 9.49 -24.13 -13.78
C LYS A 111 8.50 -25.27 -14.01
N THR A 112 8.80 -26.12 -14.98
CA THR A 112 8.11 -27.40 -15.10
C THR A 112 8.62 -28.37 -14.03
N PHE A 113 7.90 -28.47 -12.91
CA PHE A 113 8.19 -29.48 -11.89
C PHE A 113 7.75 -30.87 -12.33
N THR A 114 8.47 -31.88 -11.83
CA THR A 114 8.20 -33.30 -12.09
C THR A 114 7.87 -34.06 -10.81
N PHE A 115 7.60 -33.37 -9.70
CA PHE A 115 7.18 -34.06 -8.49
C PHE A 115 5.81 -34.73 -8.66
N ASN A 116 5.58 -35.85 -7.98
CA ASN A 116 4.38 -36.67 -8.11
C ASN A 116 3.81 -37.18 -6.77
N GLY A 117 4.01 -36.41 -5.70
CA GLY A 117 3.42 -36.63 -4.38
C GLY A 117 4.36 -37.28 -3.37
N ASP A 118 5.33 -38.05 -3.82
CA ASP A 118 6.33 -38.77 -3.01
C ASP A 118 7.75 -38.18 -3.11
N ASP A 119 7.85 -36.93 -3.59
CA ASP A 119 9.10 -36.20 -3.71
C ASP A 119 9.27 -35.16 -2.60
N ALA A 120 10.33 -35.29 -1.81
CA ALA A 120 10.66 -34.28 -0.82
C ALA A 120 11.24 -33.03 -1.52
N LEU A 121 10.86 -31.84 -1.06
CA LEU A 121 11.46 -30.57 -1.49
C LEU A 121 12.22 -29.94 -0.32
N VAL A 122 13.42 -29.42 -0.59
CA VAL A 122 14.22 -28.71 0.41
C VAL A 122 14.42 -27.28 -0.05
N VAL A 123 14.05 -26.32 0.79
CA VAL A 123 14.26 -24.89 0.56
C VAL A 123 15.56 -24.46 1.22
N LYS A 124 16.49 -23.97 0.41
CA LYS A 124 17.76 -23.41 0.88
C LYS A 124 17.95 -21.97 0.44
N TYR A 125 18.38 -21.11 1.36
CA TYR A 125 18.76 -19.73 1.05
C TYR A 125 20.16 -19.43 1.58
N GLY A 126 21.05 -18.96 0.70
CA GLY A 126 22.48 -18.79 1.05
C GLY A 126 23.15 -20.10 1.50
N GLY A 127 22.63 -21.25 1.04
CA GLY A 127 23.10 -22.60 1.41
C GLY A 127 22.54 -23.16 2.73
N THR A 128 21.80 -22.38 3.51
CA THR A 128 21.15 -22.82 4.75
C THR A 128 19.77 -23.41 4.44
N ILE A 129 19.42 -24.55 5.04
CA ILE A 129 18.08 -25.14 4.96
C ILE A 129 17.14 -24.36 5.87
N TYR A 130 16.00 -23.95 5.34
CA TYR A 130 14.98 -23.27 6.12
C TYR A 130 13.63 -23.97 6.14
N ASP A 131 13.34 -24.79 5.12
CA ASP A 131 12.09 -25.56 5.06
C ASP A 131 12.28 -26.85 4.27
N MET A 132 11.45 -27.84 4.59
CA MET A 132 11.42 -29.15 3.97
C MET A 132 9.97 -29.61 3.87
N PHE A 133 9.54 -29.83 2.63
CA PHE A 133 8.22 -30.33 2.32
C PHE A 133 8.30 -31.83 2.07
N GLY A 134 7.62 -32.61 2.91
CA GLY A 134 7.84 -34.05 3.02
C GLY A 134 9.13 -34.40 3.77
N LEU A 135 9.42 -35.68 3.94
CA LEU A 135 10.61 -36.16 4.65
C LEU A 135 11.69 -36.62 3.66
N SER A 136 12.86 -35.99 3.71
CA SER A 136 14.01 -36.38 2.88
C SER A 136 14.49 -37.80 3.21
N GLY A 137 14.67 -38.63 2.17
CA GLY A 137 15.13 -40.02 2.34
C GLY A 137 14.03 -41.01 2.68
N ASP A 138 12.78 -40.55 2.85
CA ASP A 138 11.61 -41.37 3.09
C ASP A 138 10.84 -41.58 1.78
N LEU A 139 10.45 -42.83 1.50
CA LEU A 139 9.57 -43.15 0.39
C LEU A 139 8.21 -43.55 0.97
N PRO A 140 7.16 -42.71 0.87
CA PRO A 140 5.82 -43.14 1.22
C PRO A 140 5.41 -44.29 0.29
N THR A 141 5.13 -45.47 0.86
CA THR A 141 4.93 -46.71 0.07
C THR A 141 3.46 -47.11 -0.12
N ASN A 142 2.52 -46.44 0.56
CA ASN A 142 1.10 -46.66 0.37
C ASN A 142 0.25 -45.57 1.07
N PRO A 143 -0.43 -44.70 0.32
CA PRO A 143 -0.32 -44.51 -1.13
C PRO A 143 1.01 -43.77 -1.46
N ASP A 144 1.48 -43.72 -2.71
CA ASP A 144 2.74 -43.04 -3.11
C ASP A 144 2.62 -41.50 -2.94
N SER A 145 2.48 -41.06 -1.69
CA SER A 145 2.25 -39.70 -1.21
C SER A 145 2.25 -39.66 0.31
N TRP A 146 2.47 -38.48 0.87
CA TRP A 146 2.17 -38.24 2.28
C TRP A 146 0.72 -37.78 2.42
N ASP A 147 -0.01 -38.39 3.36
CA ASP A 147 -1.43 -38.18 3.57
C ASP A 147 -1.76 -38.11 5.06
N GLY A 148 -2.69 -37.24 5.43
CA GLY A 148 -3.25 -37.17 6.78
C GLY A 148 -4.45 -36.24 6.82
N ASN A 149 -5.48 -36.56 7.60
CA ASN A 149 -6.70 -35.77 7.78
C ASN A 149 -7.25 -35.12 6.49
N SER A 150 -7.34 -35.90 5.40
CA SER A 150 -7.80 -35.48 4.05
C SER A 150 -6.87 -34.54 3.27
N VAL A 151 -5.73 -34.17 3.84
CA VAL A 151 -4.65 -33.46 3.18
C VAL A 151 -3.71 -34.48 2.54
N SER A 152 -3.39 -34.29 1.26
CA SER A 152 -2.53 -35.17 0.49
C SER A 152 -1.52 -34.34 -0.29
N THR A 153 -0.29 -34.81 -0.39
CA THR A 153 0.70 -34.22 -1.32
C THR A 153 0.46 -34.62 -2.77
N ARG A 154 -0.45 -35.56 -3.03
CA ARG A 154 -0.80 -35.98 -4.39
C ARG A 154 -2.11 -35.36 -4.85
N ASN A 155 -2.08 -34.81 -6.06
CA ASN A 155 -3.26 -34.29 -6.77
C ASN A 155 -4.09 -33.28 -5.95
N GLN A 156 -3.44 -32.49 -5.09
CA GLN A 156 -4.09 -31.44 -4.33
C GLN A 156 -3.36 -30.11 -4.48
N ASN A 157 -4.12 -29.04 -4.30
CA ASN A 157 -3.60 -27.74 -3.90
C ASN A 157 -3.77 -27.64 -2.37
N ILE A 158 -2.66 -27.50 -1.64
CA ILE A 158 -2.63 -27.39 -0.19
C ILE A 158 -1.86 -26.15 0.23
N ARG A 159 -2.35 -25.43 1.25
CA ARG A 159 -1.73 -24.21 1.80
C ARG A 159 -1.43 -24.39 3.27
N LEU A 160 -0.48 -23.61 3.82
CA LEU A 160 -0.22 -23.62 5.25
C LEU A 160 -1.49 -23.30 6.05
N ILE A 161 -1.59 -23.95 7.21
CA ILE A 161 -2.56 -23.59 8.25
C ILE A 161 -2.24 -22.17 8.71
N ASP A 162 -3.24 -21.31 8.66
CA ASP A 162 -3.14 -19.92 9.12
C ASP A 162 -4.36 -19.53 9.96
N GLU A 163 -4.50 -18.25 10.28
CA GLU A 163 -5.56 -17.77 11.19
C GLU A 163 -6.97 -18.13 10.69
N ARG A 164 -7.18 -18.28 9.38
CA ARG A 164 -8.48 -18.65 8.80
C ARG A 164 -8.96 -20.03 9.23
N ASP A 165 -8.04 -20.87 9.68
CA ASP A 165 -8.29 -22.26 10.05
C ASP A 165 -8.53 -22.42 11.57
N GLY A 166 -8.62 -21.31 12.31
CA GLY A 166 -8.85 -21.31 13.77
C GLY A 166 -7.62 -21.72 14.58
N ALA A 167 -6.42 -21.63 14.00
CA ALA A 167 -5.17 -21.82 14.72
C ALA A 167 -4.79 -20.50 15.40
N GLU A 168 -4.77 -20.46 16.75
CA GLU A 168 -4.45 -19.25 17.55
C GLU A 168 -3.14 -18.54 17.13
N THR A 169 -2.20 -19.28 16.54
CA THR A 169 -1.03 -18.74 15.85
C THR A 169 -0.77 -19.61 14.62
N GLY A 170 -1.11 -19.14 13.42
CA GLY A 170 -0.80 -19.82 12.16
C GLY A 170 0.67 -20.28 12.03
N ILE A 171 0.94 -21.18 11.08
CA ILE A 171 2.30 -21.71 10.89
C ILE A 171 3.21 -20.62 10.31
N SER A 172 4.20 -20.20 11.10
CA SER A 172 5.13 -19.13 10.76
C SER A 172 6.60 -19.53 10.85
N THR A 173 6.90 -20.81 11.07
CA THR A 173 8.26 -21.35 11.15
C THR A 173 8.43 -22.50 10.17
N GLY A 174 9.51 -22.50 9.39
CA GLY A 174 9.82 -23.60 8.47
C GLY A 174 10.13 -24.91 9.20
N ASP A 175 10.02 -26.03 8.48
CA ASP A 175 10.36 -27.37 8.94
C ASP A 175 11.72 -27.79 8.41
N THR A 176 12.77 -27.81 9.22
CA THR A 176 14.11 -28.14 8.68
C THR A 176 14.38 -29.65 8.59
N ASP A 177 13.57 -30.46 9.26
CA ASP A 177 13.67 -31.92 9.31
C ASP A 177 12.55 -32.63 8.53
N GLY A 178 11.50 -31.91 8.16
CA GLY A 178 10.42 -32.40 7.32
C GLY A 178 9.38 -33.19 8.10
N TRP A 179 8.38 -33.70 7.38
CA TRP A 179 7.21 -34.33 7.99
C TRP A 179 6.68 -35.46 7.10
N THR A 180 5.94 -36.38 7.71
CA THR A 180 5.27 -37.49 7.01
C THR A 180 3.74 -37.36 7.00
N ASP A 181 3.18 -36.44 7.78
CA ASP A 181 1.75 -36.12 7.81
C ASP A 181 1.56 -34.64 7.40
N PRO A 182 1.08 -34.35 6.17
CA PRO A 182 0.92 -32.98 5.68
C PRO A 182 -0.09 -32.18 6.50
N SER A 183 -1.08 -32.82 7.14
CA SER A 183 -2.13 -32.11 7.88
C SER A 183 -1.65 -31.47 9.17
N THR A 184 -0.42 -31.78 9.59
CA THR A 184 0.23 -31.08 10.70
C THR A 184 0.60 -29.64 10.36
N ARG A 185 0.67 -29.31 9.06
CA ARG A 185 1.12 -28.00 8.58
C ARG A 185 0.22 -27.38 7.52
N PHE A 186 -0.51 -28.18 6.75
CA PHE A 186 -1.26 -27.73 5.59
C PHE A 186 -2.75 -28.07 5.71
N VAL A 187 -3.58 -27.29 5.02
CA VAL A 187 -4.98 -27.57 4.74
C VAL A 187 -5.21 -27.69 3.24
N THR A 188 -6.21 -28.49 2.85
CA THR A 188 -6.58 -28.65 1.44
C THR A 188 -7.37 -27.44 0.95
N VAL A 189 -6.91 -26.86 -0.16
CA VAL A 189 -7.66 -25.83 -0.93
C VAL A 189 -8.45 -26.50 -2.05
N SER A 190 -7.83 -27.42 -2.79
CA SER A 190 -8.50 -28.18 -3.86
C SER A 190 -8.06 -29.64 -3.87
N ILE A 191 -9.02 -30.55 -3.98
CA ILE A 191 -8.80 -32.01 -4.06
C ILE A 191 -8.53 -32.52 -5.48
N ASN A 192 -8.63 -31.67 -6.48
CA ASN A 192 -8.37 -32.00 -7.89
C ASN A 192 -8.05 -30.72 -8.68
N PRO A 193 -6.90 -30.08 -8.39
CA PRO A 193 -6.53 -28.84 -9.07
C PRO A 193 -6.28 -29.14 -10.55
N PHE A 194 -6.85 -28.33 -11.44
CA PHE A 194 -6.65 -28.46 -12.88
C PHE A 194 -6.68 -27.09 -13.53
N GLY A 195 -5.72 -26.81 -14.42
CA GLY A 195 -5.59 -25.49 -15.04
C GLY A 195 -5.46 -24.36 -14.02
N THR A 196 -6.00 -23.18 -14.34
CA THR A 196 -6.01 -22.01 -13.46
C THR A 196 -6.96 -22.17 -12.29
N ASP A 197 -8.06 -22.91 -12.45
CA ASP A 197 -9.08 -23.11 -11.40
C ASP A 197 -8.54 -23.92 -10.21
N GLY A 198 -7.43 -24.64 -10.40
CA GLY A 198 -6.75 -25.37 -9.34
C GLY A 198 -5.84 -24.55 -8.44
N LEU A 199 -5.65 -23.25 -8.72
CA LEU A 199 -4.59 -22.41 -8.14
C LEU A 199 -5.07 -21.41 -7.10
N GLU A 200 -6.31 -21.53 -6.62
CA GLU A 200 -6.84 -20.65 -5.57
C GLU A 200 -5.84 -20.50 -4.40
N GLY A 201 -5.60 -19.25 -4.00
CA GLY A 201 -4.69 -18.89 -2.90
C GLY A 201 -3.26 -18.54 -3.32
N PHE A 202 -2.79 -18.99 -4.48
CA PHE A 202 -1.42 -18.67 -4.91
C PHE A 202 -1.25 -17.16 -5.14
N GLY A 203 -0.09 -16.64 -4.76
CA GLY A 203 0.23 -15.22 -4.72
C GLY A 203 -0.28 -14.48 -3.48
N ILE A 204 -0.83 -15.19 -2.49
CA ILE A 204 -1.37 -14.60 -1.26
C ILE A 204 -0.65 -15.18 -0.03
N PRO A 205 0.03 -14.36 0.80
CA PRO A 205 0.72 -14.85 1.98
C PRO A 205 -0.24 -15.41 3.04
N PRO A 206 0.24 -16.29 3.95
CA PRO A 206 -0.53 -16.74 5.11
C PRO A 206 -1.10 -15.59 5.95
N ILE A 207 -2.35 -15.73 6.36
CA ILE A 207 -3.10 -14.73 7.14
C ILE A 207 -2.66 -14.77 8.61
N THR A 208 -2.39 -13.60 9.17
CA THR A 208 -2.09 -13.46 10.61
C THR A 208 -3.29 -12.98 11.41
N THR A 209 -4.28 -12.36 10.76
CA THR A 209 -5.50 -11.88 11.43
C THR A 209 -6.65 -11.76 10.44
N ASP A 210 -7.81 -12.25 10.85
CA ASP A 210 -9.05 -12.26 10.07
C ASP A 210 -10.07 -11.29 10.66
N TRP A 211 -10.73 -10.54 9.78
CA TRP A 211 -11.84 -9.66 10.10
C TRP A 211 -13.15 -10.45 10.12
N ASP A 212 -13.71 -10.65 11.30
CA ASP A 212 -15.04 -11.24 11.43
C ASP A 212 -16.15 -10.17 11.34
N GLY A 213 -15.84 -8.91 11.67
CA GLY A 213 -16.80 -7.80 11.73
C GLY A 213 -18.01 -8.09 12.60
N SER A 214 -17.85 -8.92 13.63
CA SER A 214 -18.95 -9.45 14.45
C SER A 214 -19.58 -8.40 15.35
N THR A 215 -18.85 -7.34 15.68
CA THR A 215 -19.26 -6.29 16.62
C THR A 215 -19.70 -5.01 15.90
N ASP A 216 -18.91 -4.55 14.93
CA ASP A 216 -19.16 -3.32 14.15
C ASP A 216 -18.38 -3.35 12.82
N THR A 217 -18.58 -2.34 11.99
CA THR A 217 -17.86 -2.05 10.75
C THR A 217 -16.53 -1.30 10.95
N SER A 218 -16.23 -0.73 12.13
CA SER A 218 -15.03 0.10 12.33
C SER A 218 -13.74 -0.70 12.54
N TRP A 219 -12.72 -0.43 11.72
CA TRP A 219 -11.40 -1.10 11.75
C TRP A 219 -10.77 -1.13 13.14
N ILE A 220 -10.97 -0.06 13.92
CA ILE A 220 -10.31 0.15 15.21
C ILE A 220 -11.00 -0.57 16.39
N VAL A 221 -12.03 -1.37 16.14
CA VAL A 221 -12.66 -2.20 17.16
C VAL A 221 -11.95 -3.55 17.21
N ALA A 222 -11.19 -3.78 18.28
CA ALA A 222 -10.37 -4.99 18.45
C ALA A 222 -11.19 -6.29 18.36
N ASP A 223 -12.42 -6.28 18.85
CA ASP A 223 -13.32 -7.45 18.86
C ASP A 223 -13.82 -7.86 17.47
N ASN A 224 -13.54 -7.09 16.42
CA ASN A 224 -13.79 -7.49 15.03
C ASN A 224 -12.67 -8.33 14.42
N TRP A 225 -11.57 -8.51 15.14
CA TRP A 225 -10.37 -9.18 14.67
C TRP A 225 -10.07 -10.40 15.53
N SER A 226 -9.75 -11.52 14.88
CA SER A 226 -9.32 -12.75 15.57
C SER A 226 -8.10 -12.53 16.47
N ASN A 227 -7.14 -11.70 16.05
CA ASN A 227 -5.90 -11.43 16.79
C ASN A 227 -5.75 -9.96 17.23
N GLY A 228 -6.87 -9.27 17.47
CA GLY A 228 -6.87 -7.86 17.83
C GLY A 228 -6.52 -6.94 16.64
N ILE A 229 -6.41 -5.63 16.90
CA ILE A 229 -6.21 -4.65 15.84
C ILE A 229 -4.87 -4.91 15.14
N PRO A 230 -4.86 -5.11 13.81
CA PRO A 230 -3.65 -5.41 13.05
C PRO A 230 -2.63 -4.26 13.08
N GLY A 231 -1.35 -4.62 13.02
CA GLY A 231 -0.22 -3.71 12.86
C GLY A 231 0.67 -4.03 11.67
N VAL A 232 1.83 -3.37 11.61
CA VAL A 232 2.72 -3.30 10.42
C VAL A 232 3.19 -4.66 9.86
N THR A 233 3.21 -5.70 10.68
CA THR A 233 3.64 -7.05 10.26
C THR A 233 2.49 -7.94 9.80
N ASP A 234 1.25 -7.49 9.95
CA ASP A 234 0.08 -8.35 9.79
C ASP A 234 -0.37 -8.50 8.34
N ASN A 235 -0.73 -9.72 7.99
CA ASN A 235 -1.43 -10.08 6.76
C ASN A 235 -2.91 -10.25 7.11
N VAL A 236 -3.73 -9.30 6.66
CA VAL A 236 -5.12 -9.22 7.07
C VAL A 236 -6.05 -9.74 5.99
N ASN A 237 -7.00 -10.58 6.37
CA ASN A 237 -8.13 -10.93 5.52
C ASN A 237 -9.36 -10.14 5.98
N LEU A 238 -9.98 -9.40 5.06
CA LEU A 238 -11.16 -8.58 5.34
C LEU A 238 -12.48 -9.32 5.08
N GLY A 239 -12.41 -10.57 4.61
CA GLY A 239 -13.55 -11.43 4.34
C GLY A 239 -14.43 -10.97 3.18
N ALA A 240 -15.41 -11.78 2.83
CA ALA A 240 -16.40 -11.50 1.78
C ALA A 240 -17.70 -10.92 2.36
N LEU A 241 -18.42 -10.12 1.57
CA LEU A 241 -19.70 -9.50 1.95
C LEU A 241 -19.60 -8.61 3.20
N LYS A 242 -18.43 -7.99 3.43
CA LYS A 242 -18.19 -7.11 4.58
C LYS A 242 -18.20 -5.65 4.18
N THR A 243 -18.60 -4.79 5.11
CA THR A 243 -18.35 -3.34 5.03
C THR A 243 -17.40 -2.98 6.16
N ILE A 244 -16.25 -2.42 5.81
CA ILE A 244 -15.21 -2.03 6.76
C ILE A 244 -14.99 -0.52 6.64
N ILE A 245 -14.82 0.16 7.77
CA ILE A 245 -14.61 1.60 7.84
C ILE A 245 -13.31 1.89 8.60
N ILE A 246 -12.35 2.53 7.94
CA ILE A 246 -11.25 3.24 8.58
C ILE A 246 -11.75 4.67 8.87
N PRO A 247 -11.97 5.03 10.15
CA PRO A 247 -12.53 6.33 10.50
C PRO A 247 -11.53 7.46 10.25
N ALA A 248 -12.05 8.67 10.10
CA ALA A 248 -11.23 9.87 9.91
C ALA A 248 -10.28 10.07 11.11
N GLY A 249 -9.05 10.50 10.82
CA GLY A 249 -8.00 10.71 11.84
C GLY A 249 -7.31 9.43 12.28
N THR A 250 -7.54 8.30 11.60
CA THR A 250 -6.84 7.03 11.83
C THR A 250 -6.02 6.67 10.61
N THR A 251 -4.73 6.38 10.80
CA THR A 251 -3.94 5.66 9.79
C THR A 251 -3.74 4.22 10.23
N VAL A 252 -4.04 3.28 9.33
CA VAL A 252 -3.76 1.86 9.50
C VAL A 252 -2.46 1.53 8.77
N GLU A 253 -1.57 0.80 9.43
CA GLU A 253 -0.33 0.31 8.83
C GLU A 253 -0.28 -1.21 8.97
N ILE A 254 -0.18 -1.92 7.84
CA ILE A 254 -0.23 -3.39 7.76
C ILE A 254 0.70 -3.88 6.67
N ASN A 255 1.08 -5.16 6.70
CA ASN A 255 1.91 -5.72 5.64
C ASN A 255 1.07 -6.03 4.39
N THR A 256 0.03 -6.84 4.55
CA THR A 256 -0.82 -7.29 3.43
C THR A 256 -2.29 -7.05 3.73
N MET A 257 -3.05 -6.54 2.76
CA MET A 257 -4.51 -6.47 2.80
C MET A 257 -5.13 -7.38 1.75
N ILE A 258 -6.05 -8.24 2.17
CA ILE A 258 -6.89 -9.03 1.25
C ILE A 258 -8.34 -8.63 1.42
N LEU A 259 -8.93 -8.07 0.37
CA LEU A 259 -10.33 -7.67 0.34
C LEU A 259 -11.08 -8.54 -0.67
N ALA A 260 -11.90 -9.47 -0.16
CA ALA A 260 -12.62 -10.40 -1.01
C ALA A 260 -13.74 -9.72 -1.82
N SER A 261 -14.30 -10.46 -2.78
CA SER A 261 -15.36 -9.96 -3.66
C SER A 261 -16.60 -9.55 -2.88
N ASN A 262 -17.31 -8.55 -3.39
CA ASN A 262 -18.52 -7.97 -2.79
C ASN A 262 -18.32 -7.35 -1.39
N SER A 263 -17.08 -7.24 -0.90
CA SER A 263 -16.76 -6.43 0.27
C SER A 263 -16.43 -4.99 -0.13
N ILE A 264 -16.64 -4.06 0.81
CA ILE A 264 -16.36 -2.64 0.62
C ILE A 264 -15.52 -2.13 1.80
N LEU A 265 -14.37 -1.52 1.49
CA LEU A 265 -13.57 -0.76 2.44
C LEU A 265 -13.80 0.74 2.22
N TYR A 266 -14.17 1.46 3.28
CA TYR A 266 -14.28 2.91 3.29
C TYR A 266 -13.17 3.54 4.11
N LEU A 267 -12.47 4.51 3.52
CA LEU A 267 -11.61 5.45 4.22
C LEU A 267 -12.33 6.79 4.32
N LYS A 268 -12.58 7.26 5.54
CA LYS A 268 -13.39 8.45 5.79
C LYS A 268 -12.52 9.67 6.10
N SER A 269 -13.02 10.85 5.79
CA SER A 269 -12.40 12.10 6.25
C SER A 269 -13.45 13.12 6.69
N THR A 270 -13.01 14.11 7.44
CA THR A 270 -13.76 15.31 7.82
C THR A 270 -13.05 16.54 7.25
N SER A 271 -13.55 17.73 7.57
CA SER A 271 -12.87 18.98 7.21
C SER A 271 -11.51 19.19 7.87
N THR A 272 -11.14 18.38 8.87
CA THR A 272 -9.91 18.58 9.65
C THR A 272 -9.16 17.28 9.97
N THR A 273 -9.59 16.12 9.48
CA THR A 273 -8.97 14.82 9.80
C THR A 273 -9.18 13.84 8.66
N TYR A 274 -8.17 13.06 8.31
CA TYR A 274 -8.22 12.13 7.17
C TYR A 274 -7.86 10.70 7.62
N ALA A 275 -8.49 9.71 7.01
CA ALA A 275 -8.12 8.31 7.20
C ALA A 275 -6.88 7.97 6.34
N GLY A 276 -6.03 7.09 6.83
CA GLY A 276 -4.87 6.59 6.10
C GLY A 276 -4.86 5.06 6.04
N ILE A 277 -4.32 4.51 4.96
CA ILE A 277 -3.87 3.13 4.90
C ILE A 277 -2.49 3.05 4.25
N ILE A 278 -1.57 2.42 4.94
CA ILE A 278 -0.25 2.04 4.45
C ILE A 278 -0.22 0.52 4.46
N ALA A 279 -0.30 -0.05 3.28
CA ALA A 279 -0.14 -1.48 3.06
C ALA A 279 1.02 -1.68 2.08
N GLU A 280 1.85 -2.70 2.31
CA GLU A 280 2.90 -3.07 1.35
C GLU A 280 2.30 -3.85 0.17
N ASN A 281 1.35 -4.73 0.47
CA ASN A 281 0.66 -5.54 -0.53
C ASN A 281 -0.86 -5.38 -0.40
N VAL A 282 -1.55 -5.19 -1.52
CA VAL A 282 -3.01 -5.08 -1.57
C VAL A 282 -3.57 -6.02 -2.63
N TYR A 283 -4.38 -6.97 -2.19
CA TYR A 283 -5.07 -7.95 -3.01
C TYR A 283 -6.58 -7.74 -2.89
N SER A 284 -7.18 -7.03 -3.84
CA SER A 284 -8.59 -6.63 -3.75
C SER A 284 -9.43 -7.13 -4.91
N ARG A 285 -10.47 -7.89 -4.60
CA ARG A 285 -11.61 -8.20 -5.48
C ARG A 285 -12.88 -7.43 -5.07
N GLY A 286 -12.82 -6.73 -3.95
CA GLY A 286 -13.85 -5.83 -3.45
C GLY A 286 -13.65 -4.37 -3.90
N LEU A 287 -14.51 -3.48 -3.41
CA LEU A 287 -14.44 -2.05 -3.69
C LEU A 287 -13.71 -1.32 -2.57
N ILE A 288 -12.78 -0.45 -2.92
CA ILE A 288 -12.14 0.48 -1.99
C ILE A 288 -12.62 1.88 -2.33
N ASN A 289 -13.21 2.54 -1.34
CA ASN A 289 -13.76 3.88 -1.44
C ASN A 289 -13.01 4.81 -0.48
N TYR A 290 -12.50 5.91 -1.01
CA TYR A 290 -11.95 6.99 -0.20
C TYR A 290 -12.90 8.19 -0.26
N GLU A 291 -13.55 8.49 0.86
CA GLU A 291 -14.41 9.67 1.04
C GLU A 291 -13.56 10.85 1.50
N ARG A 292 -13.05 11.62 0.53
CA ARG A 292 -12.20 12.79 0.75
C ARG A 292 -13.03 14.06 0.89
N HIS A 293 -13.02 14.68 2.07
CA HIS A 293 -13.66 15.96 2.35
C HIS A 293 -13.23 16.99 1.33
N THR A 294 -14.20 17.69 0.75
CA THR A 294 -13.96 18.79 -0.18
C THR A 294 -14.80 19.99 0.24
N ASN A 295 -14.16 21.13 0.41
CA ASN A 295 -14.79 22.36 0.88
C ASN A 295 -15.92 22.81 -0.04
N ASN A 296 -16.94 23.42 0.57
CA ASN A 296 -18.04 23.98 -0.20
C ASN A 296 -17.55 25.19 -1.01
N LYS A 297 -17.85 25.21 -2.31
CA LYS A 297 -17.46 26.30 -3.22
C LYS A 297 -17.89 27.70 -2.74
N THR A 298 -18.94 27.76 -1.92
CA THR A 298 -19.54 29.00 -1.41
C THR A 298 -19.00 29.42 -0.04
N THR A 299 -18.13 28.62 0.58
CA THR A 299 -17.46 29.00 1.84
C THR A 299 -16.44 30.13 1.57
N GLY A 300 -16.88 31.36 1.74
CA GLY A 300 -16.10 32.56 1.43
C GLY A 300 -15.95 32.82 -0.08
N THR A 301 -15.15 33.82 -0.44
CA THR A 301 -14.91 34.21 -1.86
C THR A 301 -14.07 33.18 -2.64
N ARG A 302 -13.57 32.12 -1.97
CA ARG A 302 -12.46 31.29 -2.43
C ARG A 302 -12.57 29.79 -2.06
N GLY A 303 -13.77 29.29 -1.80
CA GLY A 303 -14.03 27.96 -1.20
C GLY A 303 -13.74 26.71 -2.06
N ASN A 304 -12.99 26.83 -3.15
CA ASN A 304 -12.54 25.67 -3.93
C ASN A 304 -11.31 25.04 -3.26
N ASP A 305 -11.15 23.73 -3.40
CA ASP A 305 -9.94 23.01 -3.03
C ASP A 305 -9.12 22.58 -4.25
N LEU A 306 -7.84 22.32 -4.00
CA LEU A 306 -6.96 21.57 -4.88
C LEU A 306 -6.86 20.15 -4.35
N ILE A 307 -7.24 19.19 -5.19
CA ILE A 307 -7.43 17.79 -4.80
C ILE A 307 -6.77 16.88 -5.84
N ALA A 308 -6.35 15.70 -5.42
CA ALA A 308 -5.89 14.62 -6.27
C ALA A 308 -6.63 13.34 -5.90
N ALA A 309 -6.59 12.33 -6.77
CA ALA A 309 -7.18 11.03 -6.48
C ALA A 309 -6.24 10.22 -5.55
N PRO A 310 -6.68 9.85 -4.34
CA PRO A 310 -5.91 8.99 -3.43
C PRO A 310 -5.97 7.49 -3.81
N LEU A 311 -6.79 7.15 -4.82
CA LEU A 311 -6.93 5.82 -5.40
C LEU A 311 -6.84 5.93 -6.93
N SER A 312 -6.35 4.88 -7.59
CA SER A 312 -6.15 4.86 -9.05
C SER A 312 -7.25 4.10 -9.79
N GLY A 313 -7.41 4.40 -11.08
CA GLY A 313 -8.24 3.61 -12.01
C GLY A 313 -9.67 4.12 -12.23
N GLN A 314 -10.08 5.19 -11.53
CA GLN A 314 -11.41 5.77 -11.73
C GLN A 314 -11.46 6.70 -12.94
N TYR A 315 -12.50 6.58 -13.76
CA TYR A 315 -12.81 7.55 -14.81
C TYR A 315 -13.71 8.68 -14.29
N PHE A 316 -13.61 9.87 -14.88
CA PHE A 316 -14.37 11.03 -14.41
C PHE A 316 -15.89 10.83 -14.49
N TYR A 317 -16.41 10.16 -15.53
CA TYR A 317 -17.85 9.89 -15.62
C TYR A 317 -18.36 8.97 -14.48
N ASP A 318 -17.54 8.02 -13.99
CA ASP A 318 -17.88 7.19 -12.83
C ASP A 318 -17.78 8.02 -11.54
N PHE A 319 -16.73 8.84 -11.42
CA PHE A 319 -16.53 9.74 -10.29
C PHE A 319 -17.69 10.73 -10.12
N VAL A 320 -18.11 11.41 -11.19
CA VAL A 320 -19.21 12.38 -11.11
C VAL A 320 -20.56 11.71 -10.84
N SER A 321 -20.76 10.48 -11.32
CA SER A 321 -21.95 9.67 -11.04
C SER A 321 -22.07 9.35 -9.54
N ALA A 322 -20.94 9.04 -8.89
CA ALA A 322 -20.87 8.80 -7.44
C ALA A 322 -20.98 10.10 -6.61
N ASN A 323 -20.72 11.27 -7.21
CA ASN A 323 -20.55 12.54 -6.50
C ASN A 323 -21.51 13.62 -7.01
N SER A 324 -22.80 13.45 -6.71
CA SER A 324 -23.85 14.42 -7.08
C SER A 324 -23.69 15.82 -6.46
N ASN A 325 -22.84 15.95 -5.44
CA ASN A 325 -22.49 17.21 -4.80
C ASN A 325 -21.36 17.98 -5.51
N ILE A 326 -20.85 17.50 -6.64
CA ILE A 326 -20.00 18.32 -7.52
C ILE A 326 -20.89 19.37 -8.20
N PRO A 327 -20.59 20.67 -8.05
CA PRO A 327 -21.42 21.73 -8.59
C PRO A 327 -21.39 21.78 -10.13
N VAL A 328 -22.56 21.88 -10.73
CA VAL A 328 -22.72 22.26 -12.14
C VAL A 328 -22.43 23.77 -12.28
N ILE A 329 -21.56 24.14 -13.22
CA ILE A 329 -21.28 25.54 -13.56
C ILE A 329 -22.22 26.02 -14.65
N THR A 330 -22.39 25.26 -15.73
CA THR A 330 -23.26 25.60 -16.87
C THR A 330 -23.61 24.33 -17.65
N GLY A 331 -24.88 24.13 -18.01
CA GLY A 331 -25.30 22.94 -18.75
C GLY A 331 -24.96 21.65 -17.99
N THR A 332 -24.11 20.82 -18.57
CA THR A 332 -23.55 19.60 -17.93
C THR A 332 -22.10 19.77 -17.47
N THR A 333 -21.52 20.95 -17.65
CA THR A 333 -20.14 21.27 -17.24
C THR A 333 -20.06 21.44 -15.73
N MET A 334 -19.13 20.72 -15.12
CA MET A 334 -18.94 20.59 -13.69
C MET A 334 -17.78 21.45 -13.19
N LEU A 335 -17.80 21.83 -11.92
CA LEU A 335 -16.69 22.46 -11.21
C LEU A 335 -15.64 21.40 -10.87
N PHE A 336 -15.00 20.86 -11.90
CA PHE A 336 -13.92 19.90 -11.76
C PHE A 336 -13.05 19.91 -13.02
N GLY A 337 -11.74 19.91 -12.84
CA GLY A 337 -10.78 19.73 -13.93
C GLY A 337 -9.35 20.09 -13.54
N PRO A 338 -8.37 19.68 -14.35
CA PRO A 338 -6.94 19.91 -14.10
C PRO A 338 -6.55 21.37 -14.36
N TYR A 339 -5.35 21.73 -13.90
CA TYR A 339 -4.67 22.96 -14.31
C TYR A 339 -3.94 22.74 -15.64
N VAL A 340 -4.10 23.65 -16.58
CA VAL A 340 -3.43 23.58 -17.89
C VAL A 340 -2.29 24.59 -17.93
N ASN A 341 -1.05 24.12 -17.87
CA ASN A 341 0.11 25.00 -17.80
C ASN A 341 0.51 25.64 -19.14
N THR A 342 -0.04 25.20 -20.28
CA THR A 342 0.11 25.88 -21.57
C THR A 342 -0.74 27.15 -21.68
N ASN A 343 -1.80 27.26 -20.87
CA ASN A 343 -2.59 28.47 -20.68
C ASN A 343 -2.74 28.77 -19.18
N PRO A 344 -1.84 29.58 -18.60
CA PRO A 344 -1.59 29.59 -17.16
C PRO A 344 -2.69 30.21 -16.31
N THR A 345 -3.75 30.69 -16.95
CA THR A 345 -4.91 31.33 -16.32
C THR A 345 -6.15 30.44 -16.30
N SER A 346 -6.10 29.25 -16.92
CA SER A 346 -7.26 28.37 -17.07
C SER A 346 -7.08 27.04 -16.36
N TYR A 347 -8.09 26.71 -15.57
CA TYR A 347 -8.42 25.33 -15.26
C TYR A 347 -9.36 24.82 -16.35
N GLU A 348 -9.20 23.56 -16.72
CA GLU A 348 -10.25 22.87 -17.46
C GLU A 348 -11.50 22.71 -16.58
N THR A 349 -12.64 22.54 -17.26
CA THR A 349 -13.90 22.14 -16.65
C THR A 349 -14.51 21.06 -17.51
N TRP A 350 -14.80 19.91 -16.92
CA TRP A 350 -15.30 18.76 -17.66
C TRP A 350 -16.81 18.62 -17.53
N ASP A 351 -17.45 18.04 -18.55
CA ASP A 351 -18.84 17.60 -18.46
C ASP A 351 -18.97 16.19 -17.88
N ASN A 352 -20.19 15.84 -17.47
CA ASN A 352 -20.49 14.56 -16.85
C ASN A 352 -20.34 13.31 -17.74
N THR A 353 -19.99 13.47 -19.02
CA THR A 353 -19.72 12.37 -19.95
C THR A 353 -18.24 12.19 -20.27
N ASN A 354 -17.37 13.04 -19.70
CA ASN A 354 -15.94 13.00 -19.95
C ASN A 354 -15.33 11.66 -19.49
N SER A 355 -14.65 10.98 -20.41
CA SER A 355 -14.02 9.67 -20.22
C SER A 355 -12.54 9.73 -19.88
N THR A 356 -12.06 10.84 -19.34
CA THR A 356 -10.68 10.98 -18.88
C THR A 356 -10.52 10.24 -17.55
N ALA A 357 -9.48 9.42 -17.44
CA ALA A 357 -9.10 8.80 -16.17
C ALA A 357 -8.60 9.87 -15.20
N LEU A 358 -8.96 9.74 -13.93
CA LEU A 358 -8.33 10.49 -12.85
C LEU A 358 -6.93 9.91 -12.63
N ALA A 359 -5.94 10.51 -13.27
CA ALA A 359 -4.57 10.02 -13.25
C ALA A 359 -3.95 10.20 -11.86
N ALA A 360 -3.25 9.17 -11.38
CA ALA A 360 -2.57 9.20 -10.10
C ALA A 360 -1.56 10.35 -10.05
N GLY A 361 -1.60 11.12 -8.98
CA GLY A 361 -0.67 12.22 -8.71
C GLY A 361 -0.94 13.51 -9.49
N VAL A 362 -1.89 13.52 -10.43
CA VAL A 362 -2.39 14.75 -11.06
C VAL A 362 -3.35 15.45 -10.10
N GLY A 363 -3.23 16.77 -9.98
CA GLY A 363 -4.15 17.56 -9.19
C GLY A 363 -5.23 18.25 -10.02
N TYR A 364 -6.37 18.46 -9.38
CA TYR A 364 -7.62 18.98 -9.93
C TYR A 364 -8.15 20.09 -9.02
N ARG A 365 -8.88 21.04 -9.61
CA ARG A 365 -9.60 22.06 -8.85
C ARG A 365 -11.07 21.69 -8.76
N SER A 366 -11.62 21.68 -7.55
CA SER A 366 -13.06 21.49 -7.34
C SER A 366 -13.53 22.16 -6.05
N GLY A 367 -14.80 21.99 -5.71
CA GLY A 367 -15.42 22.44 -4.46
C GLY A 367 -16.80 21.81 -4.39
N SER A 368 -17.23 21.29 -3.26
CA SER A 368 -18.54 20.65 -3.11
C SER A 368 -19.67 21.70 -3.09
N SER A 369 -20.91 21.25 -3.26
CA SER A 369 -22.11 22.09 -3.09
C SER A 369 -22.59 22.15 -1.63
N ASP A 370 -22.12 21.23 -0.78
CA ASP A 370 -22.69 20.93 0.53
C ASP A 370 -21.67 20.81 1.67
N ASN A 371 -20.38 20.99 1.39
CA ASN A 371 -19.28 20.79 2.35
C ASN A 371 -19.10 19.32 2.77
N SER A 372 -19.53 18.37 1.94
CA SER A 372 -19.36 16.94 2.18
C SER A 372 -18.19 16.36 1.36
N PRO A 373 -17.72 15.14 1.69
CA PRO A 373 -16.72 14.45 0.90
C PRO A 373 -17.12 14.17 -0.55
N PHE A 374 -16.10 13.98 -1.39
CA PHE A 374 -16.20 13.24 -2.63
C PHE A 374 -15.68 11.82 -2.44
N THR A 375 -16.35 10.84 -3.04
CA THR A 375 -15.98 9.43 -3.03
C THR A 375 -15.14 9.11 -4.26
N PHE A 376 -13.87 8.79 -4.03
CA PHE A 376 -12.98 8.19 -5.01
C PHE A 376 -13.07 6.67 -4.87
N THR A 377 -13.17 5.94 -5.97
CA THR A 377 -13.24 4.47 -5.97
C THR A 377 -12.14 3.93 -6.87
N GLY A 378 -11.31 3.02 -6.36
CA GLY A 378 -10.19 2.52 -7.16
C GLY A 378 -9.24 1.62 -6.39
N THR A 379 -8.02 1.49 -6.89
CA THR A 379 -6.95 0.69 -6.30
C THR A 379 -6.05 1.54 -5.40
N VAL A 380 -5.52 0.93 -4.34
CA VAL A 380 -4.50 1.53 -3.49
C VAL A 380 -3.16 1.52 -4.23
N ASN A 381 -2.49 2.67 -4.31
CA ASN A 381 -1.12 2.73 -4.81
C ASN A 381 -0.17 2.27 -3.68
N THR A 382 0.60 1.21 -3.90
CA THR A 382 1.64 0.74 -2.96
C THR A 382 3.06 0.96 -3.47
N GLY A 383 3.23 1.18 -4.78
CA GLY A 383 4.51 1.46 -5.43
C GLY A 383 4.73 2.94 -5.74
N THR A 384 5.83 3.22 -6.45
CA THR A 384 6.16 4.56 -6.95
C THR A 384 5.14 5.03 -7.99
N VAL A 385 4.66 6.27 -7.86
CA VAL A 385 3.81 6.96 -8.83
C VAL A 385 4.59 8.11 -9.42
N THR A 386 4.65 8.17 -10.75
CA THR A 386 5.41 9.20 -11.48
C THR A 386 4.48 10.19 -12.17
N VAL A 387 4.76 11.48 -12.05
CA VAL A 387 3.98 12.57 -12.67
C VAL A 387 4.90 13.54 -13.41
N ALA A 388 4.67 13.68 -14.71
CA ALA A 388 5.41 14.64 -15.53
C ALA A 388 5.06 16.09 -15.15
N ILE A 389 6.09 16.91 -14.96
CA ILE A 389 5.99 18.36 -14.80
C ILE A 389 6.70 19.06 -15.96
N THR A 390 6.11 20.16 -16.43
CA THR A 390 6.65 20.90 -17.57
C THR A 390 6.62 22.42 -17.34
N SER A 391 7.43 23.13 -18.11
CA SER A 391 7.42 24.60 -18.17
C SER A 391 7.35 25.06 -19.64
N PRO A 392 6.18 24.93 -20.30
CA PRO A 392 6.04 25.21 -21.72
C PRO A 392 6.36 26.66 -22.09
N VAL A 393 6.95 26.86 -23.27
CA VAL A 393 7.23 28.18 -23.82
C VAL A 393 5.91 28.94 -24.03
N GLY A 394 5.81 30.14 -23.47
CA GLY A 394 4.59 30.96 -23.51
C GLY A 394 3.49 30.52 -22.53
N GLY A 395 3.72 29.46 -21.74
CA GLY A 395 2.85 29.02 -20.67
C GLY A 395 3.39 29.39 -19.28
N SER A 396 3.08 28.55 -18.30
CA SER A 396 3.52 28.67 -16.91
C SER A 396 4.39 27.50 -16.49
N ARG A 397 5.33 27.78 -15.60
CA ARG A 397 6.15 26.78 -14.90
C ARG A 397 5.37 25.97 -13.86
N TRP A 398 4.18 26.44 -13.47
CA TRP A 398 3.39 25.85 -12.42
C TRP A 398 2.70 24.58 -12.90
N ASN A 399 2.76 23.52 -12.10
CA ASN A 399 2.10 22.25 -12.34
C ASN A 399 1.27 21.90 -11.10
N LEU A 400 0.01 21.52 -11.32
CA LEU A 400 -0.87 21.08 -10.24
C LEU A 400 -0.78 19.56 -10.13
N ILE A 401 -0.15 19.10 -9.06
CA ILE A 401 0.02 17.69 -8.73
C ILE A 401 -0.59 17.44 -7.34
N GLY A 402 -0.58 16.21 -6.85
CA GLY A 402 -1.08 15.95 -5.50
C GLY A 402 -0.75 14.57 -4.99
N ASN A 403 -1.00 14.34 -3.70
CA ASN A 403 -0.72 13.07 -3.04
C ASN A 403 -1.54 11.94 -3.67
N PRO A 404 -0.91 10.95 -4.33
CA PRO A 404 -1.60 9.84 -4.99
C PRO A 404 -1.94 8.69 -4.04
N TYR A 405 -1.51 8.76 -2.78
CA TYR A 405 -1.68 7.68 -1.82
C TYR A 405 -2.90 7.91 -0.93
N PRO A 406 -3.58 6.83 -0.49
CA PRO A 406 -4.60 6.90 0.55
C PRO A 406 -3.96 6.95 1.95
N SER A 407 -2.82 7.63 2.10
CA SER A 407 -2.08 7.85 3.33
C SER A 407 -1.60 9.30 3.38
N TYR A 408 -1.16 9.77 4.54
CA TYR A 408 -0.43 11.03 4.57
C TYR A 408 0.92 10.87 3.85
N LEU A 409 1.48 11.98 3.40
CA LEU A 409 2.75 12.01 2.67
C LEU A 409 3.68 13.08 3.27
N LYS A 410 4.90 12.69 3.61
CA LYS A 410 5.92 13.58 4.17
C LYS A 410 6.36 14.58 3.11
N ILE A 411 6.38 15.87 3.47
CA ILE A 411 6.99 16.89 2.59
C ILE A 411 8.51 16.82 2.67
N ASP A 412 9.02 16.76 3.89
CA ASP A 412 10.45 16.66 4.19
C ASP A 412 10.62 15.99 5.56
N ASP A 413 11.56 15.07 5.67
CA ASP A 413 12.00 14.45 6.92
C ASP A 413 13.53 14.36 7.00
N GLY A 414 14.24 15.04 6.09
CA GLY A 414 15.69 14.97 5.93
C GLY A 414 16.21 13.72 5.22
N ALA A 415 15.35 12.81 4.77
CA ALA A 415 15.74 11.59 4.06
C ALA A 415 14.84 11.33 2.83
N ASP A 416 13.56 11.00 3.06
CA ASP A 416 12.64 10.38 2.11
C ASP A 416 11.33 11.16 1.91
N GLY A 417 11.27 12.44 2.29
CA GLY A 417 10.13 13.32 1.99
C GLY A 417 9.97 13.67 0.50
N PHE A 418 8.82 14.25 0.13
CA PHE A 418 8.54 14.72 -1.23
C PHE A 418 9.64 15.62 -1.80
N LEU A 419 10.20 16.53 -0.99
CA LEU A 419 11.30 17.43 -1.35
C LEU A 419 12.68 16.75 -1.23
N ASN A 420 12.77 15.45 -1.55
CA ASN A 420 14.04 14.74 -1.68
C ASN A 420 14.90 15.29 -2.85
N ASN A 421 16.15 14.85 -2.91
CA ASN A 421 17.13 15.29 -3.92
C ASN A 421 16.63 15.09 -5.37
N ALA A 422 15.98 13.96 -5.66
CA ALA A 422 15.51 13.65 -7.01
C ALA A 422 14.43 14.63 -7.48
N ASN A 423 13.43 14.91 -6.63
CA ASN A 423 12.34 15.82 -6.97
C ASN A 423 12.79 17.28 -6.99
N VAL A 424 13.60 17.74 -6.02
CA VAL A 424 14.04 19.14 -5.96
C VAL A 424 14.90 19.53 -7.16
N GLU A 425 15.68 18.59 -7.71
CA GLU A 425 16.46 18.82 -8.93
C GLU A 425 15.57 19.10 -10.16
N LEU A 426 14.28 18.74 -10.13
CA LEU A 426 13.32 19.00 -11.21
C LEU A 426 12.56 20.31 -11.04
N LEU A 427 12.65 20.93 -9.86
CA LEU A 427 11.97 22.18 -9.56
C LEU A 427 12.78 23.39 -10.01
N ASP A 428 12.09 24.50 -10.25
CA ASP A 428 12.73 25.77 -10.53
C ASP A 428 13.52 26.25 -9.31
N GLU A 429 14.82 26.49 -9.48
CA GLU A 429 15.77 26.83 -8.42
C GLU A 429 15.35 28.05 -7.58
N SER A 430 14.55 28.96 -8.15
CA SER A 430 14.05 30.13 -7.43
C SER A 430 12.84 29.85 -6.52
N THR A 431 12.24 28.66 -6.63
CA THR A 431 10.95 28.31 -6.02
C THR A 431 10.87 26.82 -5.63
N VAL A 432 11.94 26.25 -5.08
CA VAL A 432 11.98 24.86 -4.57
C VAL A 432 11.11 24.74 -3.33
N ALA A 433 9.83 24.47 -3.54
CA ALA A 433 8.81 24.38 -2.50
C ALA A 433 7.54 23.74 -3.08
N ILE A 434 6.65 23.30 -2.18
CA ILE A 434 5.25 23.05 -2.52
C ILE A 434 4.38 24.26 -2.13
N TYR A 435 3.30 24.47 -2.88
CA TYR A 435 2.38 25.59 -2.71
C TYR A 435 0.96 25.04 -2.52
N GLY A 436 0.54 24.94 -1.26
CA GLY A 436 -0.80 24.52 -0.86
C GLY A 436 -1.79 25.69 -0.90
N TYR A 437 -2.97 25.49 -1.48
CA TYR A 437 -3.97 26.54 -1.59
C TYR A 437 -4.78 26.68 -0.30
N ASN A 438 -4.64 27.79 0.42
CA ASN A 438 -5.28 27.98 1.73
C ASN A 438 -6.54 28.86 1.71
N ALA A 439 -6.88 29.43 0.56
CA ALA A 439 -8.06 30.27 0.36
C ALA A 439 -8.19 31.50 1.31
N THR A 440 -7.13 31.91 2.01
CA THR A 440 -7.19 33.02 2.99
C THR A 440 -6.61 34.33 2.44
N ASP A 441 -7.26 35.45 2.73
CA ASP A 441 -6.73 36.79 2.41
C ASP A 441 -5.75 37.29 3.50
N SER A 442 -5.77 36.66 4.68
CA SER A 442 -4.92 37.02 5.82
C SER A 442 -3.60 36.23 5.81
N GLY A 443 -2.72 36.50 4.85
CA GLY A 443 -1.54 35.64 4.69
C GLY A 443 -1.05 35.52 3.27
N GLY A 444 -1.96 35.73 2.31
CA GLY A 444 -1.80 35.25 0.95
C GLY A 444 -2.52 33.90 0.80
N ILE A 445 -2.97 33.61 -0.42
CA ILE A 445 -3.81 32.45 -0.74
C ILE A 445 -3.04 31.12 -0.83
N TRP A 446 -1.74 31.17 -0.55
CA TRP A 446 -0.81 30.04 -0.64
C TRP A 446 -0.12 29.85 0.70
N THR A 447 -0.09 28.62 1.18
CA THR A 447 0.84 28.15 2.21
C THR A 447 2.01 27.48 1.51
N ILE A 448 3.23 27.90 1.84
CA ILE A 448 4.45 27.46 1.15
C ILE A 448 5.26 26.58 2.09
N TYR A 449 5.58 25.38 1.66
CA TYR A 449 6.43 24.44 2.39
C TYR A 449 7.70 24.11 1.60
N ASN A 450 8.85 24.28 2.24
CA ASN A 450 10.18 24.03 1.71
C ASN A 450 11.05 23.34 2.77
N LEU A 451 12.31 23.04 2.43
CA LEU A 451 13.28 22.40 3.33
C LEU A 451 13.63 23.24 4.58
N ALA A 452 13.31 24.54 4.58
CA ALA A 452 13.60 25.42 5.72
C ALA A 452 12.43 25.52 6.72
N ASN A 453 11.25 24.99 6.38
CA ASN A 453 10.06 25.12 7.21
C ASN A 453 9.17 23.87 7.29
N SER A 454 9.68 22.74 6.80
CA SER A 454 9.04 21.43 6.87
C SER A 454 9.85 20.53 7.81
N ASP A 455 9.16 19.64 8.51
CA ASP A 455 9.76 18.53 9.24
C ASP A 455 8.90 17.27 9.05
N ALA A 456 9.29 16.17 9.70
CA ALA A 456 8.60 14.88 9.57
C ALA A 456 7.10 14.91 9.93
N ASN A 457 6.61 15.95 10.62
CA ASN A 457 5.20 16.14 10.96
C ASN A 457 4.45 17.06 9.99
N THR A 458 5.14 17.67 9.02
CA THR A 458 4.53 18.48 7.97
C THR A 458 4.06 17.57 6.84
N LEU A 459 2.81 17.09 6.96
CA LEU A 459 2.27 15.99 6.15
C LEU A 459 1.13 16.38 5.21
N LEU A 460 1.27 16.08 3.92
CA LEU A 460 0.19 16.23 2.94
C LEU A 460 -0.89 15.18 3.18
N ALA A 461 -2.14 15.61 3.32
CA ALA A 461 -3.26 14.68 3.50
C ALA A 461 -3.48 13.81 2.24
N PRO A 462 -4.11 12.63 2.37
CA PRO A 462 -4.51 11.80 1.24
C PRO A 462 -5.29 12.59 0.18
N GLY A 463 -4.83 12.54 -1.07
CA GLY A 463 -5.45 13.27 -2.17
C GLY A 463 -5.35 14.80 -2.06
N GLN A 464 -4.45 15.37 -1.25
CA GLN A 464 -4.24 16.82 -1.23
C GLN A 464 -3.49 17.29 -2.48
N GLY A 465 -4.05 18.25 -3.22
CA GLY A 465 -3.42 18.88 -4.38
C GLY A 465 -2.59 20.10 -3.99
N PHE A 466 -1.46 20.29 -4.68
CA PHE A 466 -0.54 21.41 -4.47
C PHE A 466 0.17 21.78 -5.77
N PHE A 467 0.65 23.02 -5.83
CA PHE A 467 1.45 23.47 -6.96
C PHE A 467 2.94 23.27 -6.70
N VAL A 468 3.66 22.91 -7.77
CA VAL A 468 5.12 22.98 -7.86
C VAL A 468 5.52 23.76 -9.12
N ALA A 469 6.67 24.43 -9.07
CA ALA A 469 7.24 25.11 -10.22
C ALA A 469 8.31 24.23 -10.86
N SER A 470 8.11 23.82 -12.10
CA SER A 470 9.04 23.03 -12.90
C SER A 470 10.19 23.89 -13.41
N LYS A 471 11.41 23.32 -13.43
CA LYS A 471 12.50 23.88 -14.24
C LYS A 471 12.16 23.82 -15.73
N THR A 472 12.87 24.59 -16.56
CA THR A 472 12.57 24.71 -18.00
C THR A 472 12.63 23.38 -18.76
N SER A 473 13.51 22.46 -18.37
CA SER A 473 13.61 21.15 -19.01
C SER A 473 12.47 20.20 -18.65
N GLY A 474 11.67 20.52 -17.62
CA GLY A 474 10.71 19.57 -17.06
C GLY A 474 11.37 18.38 -16.39
N GLY A 475 10.55 17.36 -16.16
CA GLY A 475 10.97 16.06 -15.64
C GLY A 475 9.78 15.30 -15.07
N ASP A 476 10.10 14.17 -14.47
CA ASP A 476 9.13 13.25 -13.89
C ASP A 476 9.30 13.26 -12.37
N ILE A 477 8.31 13.85 -11.66
CA ILE A 477 8.26 13.82 -10.20
C ILE A 477 7.89 12.41 -9.76
N GLU A 478 8.60 11.90 -8.76
CA GLU A 478 8.31 10.59 -8.17
C GLU A 478 7.70 10.78 -6.79
N PHE A 479 6.53 10.19 -6.60
CA PHE A 479 5.98 9.89 -5.29
C PHE A 479 6.41 8.46 -4.97
N THR A 480 7.26 8.25 -3.97
CA THR A 480 7.77 6.91 -3.63
C THR A 480 7.05 6.35 -2.39
N PRO A 481 7.02 5.02 -2.21
CA PRO A 481 6.40 4.39 -1.04
C PRO A 481 6.94 4.89 0.30
N GLU A 482 8.23 5.26 0.37
CA GLU A 482 8.93 5.75 1.55
C GLU A 482 8.45 7.13 2.00
N MET A 483 7.78 7.88 1.10
CA MET A 483 7.16 9.17 1.43
C MET A 483 5.88 9.02 2.24
N ARG A 484 5.23 7.84 2.20
CA ARG A 484 3.99 7.57 2.96
C ARG A 484 4.26 7.69 4.47
N SER A 485 3.28 8.20 5.21
CA SER A 485 3.37 8.34 6.66
C SER A 485 2.00 8.15 7.31
N SER A 486 2.01 7.70 8.56
CA SER A 486 0.85 7.89 9.43
C SER A 486 0.62 9.36 9.70
N GLY A 487 -0.66 9.69 9.86
CA GLY A 487 -1.12 10.99 10.30
C GLY A 487 -2.52 10.88 10.89
N THR A 488 -2.89 11.87 11.69
CA THR A 488 -4.19 11.91 12.38
C THR A 488 -4.83 13.30 12.34
N SER A 489 -4.17 14.26 11.70
CA SER A 489 -4.48 15.69 11.79
C SER A 489 -5.06 16.25 10.49
N ASP A 490 -5.30 17.56 10.49
CA ASP A 490 -5.69 18.26 9.28
C ASP A 490 -4.59 18.16 8.21
N ASP A 491 -4.95 18.51 6.98
CA ASP A 491 -4.01 18.67 5.89
C ASP A 491 -2.92 19.71 6.24
N VAL A 492 -1.82 19.82 5.48
CA VAL A 492 -0.74 20.77 5.82
C VAL A 492 -1.18 22.23 5.90
N ILE A 493 -2.44 22.56 5.65
CA ILE A 493 -2.97 23.89 5.84
C ILE A 493 -3.35 24.04 7.31
N ILE A 494 -2.31 24.10 8.17
CA ILE A 494 -2.47 24.36 9.61
C ILE A 494 -3.21 25.68 9.77
N ASP A 495 -4.43 25.57 10.28
CA ASP A 495 -5.27 26.62 10.80
C ASP A 495 -5.84 27.68 9.85
N ARG A 496 -7.16 27.55 9.64
CA ARG A 496 -8.05 28.71 9.67
C ARG A 496 -8.27 29.25 11.11
N ALA A 497 -7.68 28.67 12.17
CA ALA A 497 -7.78 29.17 13.56
C ALA A 497 -6.58 28.83 14.52
N SER A 498 -5.39 29.37 14.23
CA SER A 498 -4.16 29.50 15.07
C SER A 498 -3.62 28.32 15.92
N THR A 499 -2.39 27.88 15.62
CA THR A 499 -1.16 28.00 16.43
C THR A 499 0.06 27.49 15.63
N ARG A 500 0.95 28.40 15.20
CA ARG A 500 2.26 28.05 14.62
C ARG A 500 3.20 27.55 15.70
N SER A 501 3.93 26.46 15.42
CA SER A 501 5.20 26.15 16.08
C SER A 501 6.17 27.34 15.90
N SER A 502 6.83 27.74 16.99
CA SER A 502 7.46 29.05 17.17
C SER A 502 8.90 29.17 16.67
N ASP A 503 9.47 28.16 16.00
CA ASP A 503 10.93 28.05 15.94
C ASP A 503 11.56 28.29 14.55
N ASN A 504 10.78 28.77 13.57
CA ASN A 504 11.34 29.24 12.30
C ASN A 504 11.56 30.75 12.32
N TYR A 505 12.83 31.16 12.47
CA TYR A 505 13.23 32.56 12.29
C TYR A 505 13.09 32.94 10.81
N ASN A 506 12.03 33.65 10.47
CA ASN A 506 11.85 34.19 9.14
C ASN A 506 11.40 35.66 9.19
N LEU A 507 11.86 36.44 8.21
CA LEU A 507 11.38 37.80 7.99
C LEU A 507 10.23 37.72 6.99
N LYS A 508 9.03 38.08 7.43
CA LYS A 508 7.88 38.22 6.53
C LYS A 508 7.75 39.66 6.09
N LEU A 509 7.83 39.88 4.78
CA LEU A 509 7.62 41.19 4.17
C LEU A 509 6.27 41.21 3.47
N GLN A 510 5.37 42.10 3.90
CA GLN A 510 4.08 42.33 3.27
C GLN A 510 4.06 43.71 2.61
N LEU A 511 3.77 43.75 1.30
CA LEU A 511 3.57 44.97 0.53
C LEU A 511 2.07 45.12 0.22
N VAL A 512 1.50 46.30 0.49
CA VAL A 512 0.09 46.62 0.22
C VAL A 512 0.02 47.81 -0.72
N SER A 513 -0.73 47.67 -1.81
CA SER A 513 -1.05 48.75 -2.75
C SER A 513 -2.52 48.67 -3.17
N GLY A 514 -3.36 49.50 -2.57
CA GLY A 514 -4.81 49.43 -2.76
C GLY A 514 -5.38 48.10 -2.24
N SER A 515 -6.12 47.38 -3.07
CA SER A 515 -6.64 46.03 -2.76
C SER A 515 -5.64 44.90 -3.03
N LYS A 516 -4.41 45.20 -3.47
CA LYS A 516 -3.38 44.20 -3.76
C LYS A 516 -2.45 44.03 -2.57
N MET A 517 -2.23 42.78 -2.18
CA MET A 517 -1.30 42.38 -1.13
C MET A 517 -0.33 41.35 -1.70
N TYR A 518 0.97 41.55 -1.48
CA TYR A 518 2.02 40.59 -1.81
C TYR A 518 2.82 40.29 -0.54
N LYS A 519 3.17 39.03 -0.33
CA LYS A 519 4.04 38.60 0.76
C LYS A 519 5.22 37.82 0.23
N THR A 520 6.34 37.97 0.90
CA THR A 520 7.51 37.11 0.72
C THR A 520 8.11 36.84 2.09
N ASP A 521 8.65 35.65 2.25
CA ASP A 521 9.28 35.19 3.47
C ASP A 521 10.77 35.01 3.17
N PHE A 522 11.62 35.66 3.95
CA PHE A 522 13.06 35.43 3.96
C PHE A 522 13.38 34.48 5.09
N TYR A 523 13.85 33.29 4.75
CA TYR A 523 14.32 32.29 5.70
C TYR A 523 15.82 32.48 5.90
N PHE A 524 16.30 32.42 7.15
CA PHE A 524 17.71 32.63 7.49
C PHE A 524 18.19 31.76 8.64
#